data_AF-A0A9J5WQ22-F1
#
_entry.id   AF-A0A9J5WQ22-F1
#
_cell.length_a   1.000
_cell.length_b   1.000
_cell.length_c   1.000
_cell.angle_alpha   90.00
_cell.angle_beta   90.00
_cell.angle_gamma   90.00
#
_symmetry.space_group_name_H-M   'P 1'
#
loop_
_entity.id
_entity.type
_entity.pdbx_description
1 polymer ?
#
loop_
_entity_poly.entity_id
_entity_poly.type
_entity_poly.pdbx_seq_one_letter_code
_entity_poly.pdbx_strand_id
1 'polypeptide(L)'
;MRSLLFSTVTIPTPSKLPNCHRSHYAAPHSLKFPFLTFLLPSKYPFLLKESYKSVKIKALMESRMDPSTKPFSVLFVCLGNICRSPAAEGVFTDLVKKRGLDSKFKIDSAGTINYHEFMIDSAGGIDDHEGNEADPRMRAAAKSRGIAITSISRPIRPSDFKDFDLILAMDEQNKSDILGALERWVHREPLPADAAEKVRLMCSYCKKHEETEVPDPYYGGAQGFEKKILEEPHLKRAKVLLQREEFLHGKRSFLKVLDMLEDACDSLLESIVTENKI
;
A
#
# COMPACT_ATOMS: atom_id res chain seq x y z
N MET A 1 39.92 47.37 -13.54
CA MET A 1 38.94 48.47 -13.43
C MET A 1 38.23 48.63 -14.76
N ARG A 2 37.07 47.99 -14.94
CA ARG A 2 36.22 48.14 -16.13
C ARG A 2 34.77 48.22 -15.68
N SER A 3 34.12 49.26 -16.19
CA SER A 3 32.81 49.79 -15.85
C SER A 3 31.67 48.85 -16.28
N LEU A 4 30.66 48.75 -15.43
CA LEU A 4 29.43 47.98 -15.59
C LEU A 4 28.48 48.69 -16.56
N LEU A 5 27.98 47.94 -17.54
CA LEU A 5 26.91 48.32 -18.47
C LEU A 5 25.56 48.06 -17.81
N PHE A 6 24.69 49.07 -17.80
CA PHE A 6 23.29 49.00 -17.38
C PHE A 6 22.45 48.41 -18.51
N SER A 7 21.82 47.26 -18.27
CA SER A 7 20.75 46.71 -19.12
C SER A 7 19.39 47.06 -18.52
N THR A 8 18.64 47.87 -19.26
CA THR A 8 17.25 48.23 -18.98
C THR A 8 16.32 47.10 -19.44
N VAL A 9 15.53 46.54 -18.52
CA VAL A 9 14.48 45.56 -18.83
C VAL A 9 13.13 46.28 -18.77
N THR A 10 12.43 46.26 -19.90
CA THR A 10 11.10 46.83 -20.14
C THR A 10 10.00 45.91 -19.60
N ILE A 11 9.03 46.51 -18.90
CA ILE A 11 7.83 45.86 -18.36
C ILE A 11 6.69 45.99 -19.39
N PRO A 12 5.92 44.93 -19.71
CA PRO A 12 4.71 45.07 -20.52
C PRO A 12 3.48 45.33 -19.65
N THR A 13 2.72 46.37 -20.04
CA THR A 13 1.40 46.77 -19.52
C THR A 13 0.26 45.89 -20.08
N PRO A 14 -0.80 45.57 -19.31
CA PRO A 14 -2.02 45.00 -19.88
C PRO A 14 -3.00 46.11 -20.31
N SER A 15 -3.37 46.11 -21.60
CA SER A 15 -4.36 46.98 -22.21
C SER A 15 -5.80 46.53 -21.93
N LYS A 16 -6.67 47.51 -21.73
CA LYS A 16 -8.12 47.43 -21.43
C LYS A 16 -8.98 46.91 -22.60
N LEU A 17 -10.13 46.34 -22.20
CA LEU A 17 -11.36 45.96 -22.92
C LEU A 17 -11.94 47.07 -23.83
N PRO A 18 -12.92 46.78 -24.72
CA PRO A 18 -14.33 46.94 -24.31
C PRO A 18 -15.41 46.00 -24.96
N ASN A 19 -16.46 45.74 -24.16
CA ASN A 19 -17.91 45.69 -24.46
C ASN A 19 -18.48 44.83 -25.61
N CYS A 20 -19.47 43.97 -25.32
CA CYS A 20 -20.90 44.33 -25.25
C CYS A 20 -21.80 43.10 -25.52
N HIS A 21 -22.69 42.72 -24.59
CA HIS A 21 -24.15 42.72 -24.78
C HIS A 21 -24.89 41.87 -23.73
N ARG A 22 -25.97 42.48 -23.28
CA ARG A 22 -26.93 42.09 -22.26
C ARG A 22 -28.16 41.48 -22.94
N SER A 23 -28.68 40.36 -22.44
CA SER A 23 -30.11 40.00 -22.54
C SER A 23 -30.41 38.97 -21.44
N HIS A 24 -31.16 39.24 -20.36
CA HIS A 24 -32.61 39.43 -20.23
C HIS A 24 -33.48 38.18 -20.50
N TYR A 25 -34.13 37.74 -19.39
CA TYR A 25 -35.43 37.09 -19.21
C TYR A 25 -35.67 35.57 -19.39
N ALA A 26 -36.28 35.03 -18.32
CA ALA A 26 -37.48 34.16 -18.25
C ALA A 26 -37.31 32.63 -18.03
N ALA A 27 -37.70 32.19 -16.82
CA ALA A 27 -38.47 30.96 -16.59
C ALA A 27 -39.88 31.16 -17.18
N PRO A 28 -40.66 30.12 -17.60
CA PRO A 28 -41.43 29.28 -16.66
C PRO A 28 -41.74 27.83 -17.13
N HIS A 29 -42.41 27.09 -16.23
CA HIS A 29 -43.48 26.09 -16.48
C HIS A 29 -43.30 24.66 -15.93
N SER A 30 -44.13 24.42 -14.92
CA SER A 30 -44.68 23.16 -14.41
C SER A 30 -45.28 22.26 -15.50
N LEU A 31 -44.90 20.98 -15.49
CA LEU A 31 -45.63 19.90 -16.15
C LEU A 31 -46.08 18.87 -15.11
N LYS A 32 -47.40 18.81 -14.90
CA LYS A 32 -48.11 17.76 -14.16
C LYS A 32 -48.18 16.52 -15.04
N PHE A 33 -47.80 15.35 -14.52
CA PHE A 33 -48.12 14.06 -15.14
C PHE A 33 -49.29 13.38 -14.40
N PRO A 34 -50.21 12.69 -15.11
CA PRO A 34 -51.45 12.20 -14.54
C PRO A 34 -51.27 10.82 -13.90
N PHE A 35 -52.18 10.54 -12.97
CA PHE A 35 -52.49 9.23 -12.39
C PHE A 35 -52.46 8.11 -13.43
N LEU A 36 -51.64 7.09 -13.20
CA LEU A 36 -51.80 5.77 -13.81
C LEU A 36 -52.01 4.74 -12.70
N THR A 37 -53.27 4.48 -12.42
CA THR A 37 -53.75 3.35 -11.63
C THR A 37 -53.38 2.07 -12.39
N PHE A 38 -52.40 1.31 -11.89
CA PHE A 38 -52.15 -0.04 -12.38
C PHE A 38 -52.57 -1.06 -11.32
N LEU A 39 -53.51 -1.89 -11.75
CA LEU A 39 -54.11 -3.01 -11.06
C LEU A 39 -53.06 -3.99 -10.52
N LEU A 40 -53.21 -4.37 -9.25
CA LEU A 40 -52.54 -5.52 -8.64
C LEU A 40 -53.03 -6.82 -9.28
N PRO A 41 -52.16 -7.71 -9.78
CA PRO A 41 -52.53 -9.11 -9.95
C PRO A 41 -52.22 -9.85 -8.64
N SER A 42 -53.28 -10.23 -7.92
CA SER A 42 -53.22 -11.31 -6.93
C SER A 42 -52.94 -12.62 -7.67
N LYS A 43 -51.73 -13.17 -7.56
CA LYS A 43 -51.38 -14.61 -7.71
C LYS A 43 -49.87 -14.75 -7.48
N TYR A 44 -49.44 -15.88 -6.93
CA TYR A 44 -48.05 -16.28 -6.55
C TYR A 44 -47.58 -15.94 -5.11
N PRO A 45 -47.98 -16.73 -4.09
CA PRO A 45 -47.47 -16.58 -2.72
C PRO A 45 -46.16 -17.36 -2.42
N PHE A 46 -45.51 -18.01 -3.39
CA PHE A 46 -44.40 -18.96 -3.11
C PHE A 46 -42.99 -18.46 -3.50
N LEU A 47 -42.82 -17.62 -4.51
CA LEU A 47 -41.50 -17.17 -4.98
C LEU A 47 -40.96 -15.89 -4.30
N LEU A 48 -41.74 -15.27 -3.41
CA LEU A 48 -41.28 -14.09 -2.66
C LEU A 48 -40.52 -14.45 -1.38
N LYS A 49 -40.70 -15.64 -0.79
CA LYS A 49 -40.13 -15.96 0.53
C LYS A 49 -38.62 -16.20 0.53
N GLU A 50 -38.07 -16.80 -0.52
CA GLU A 50 -36.62 -17.05 -0.66
C GLU A 50 -35.85 -15.74 -0.92
N SER A 51 -36.38 -14.87 -1.79
CA SER A 51 -35.80 -13.55 -2.05
C SER A 51 -35.95 -12.60 -0.84
N TYR A 52 -37.07 -12.65 -0.11
CA TYR A 52 -37.24 -11.84 1.10
C TYR A 52 -36.27 -12.25 2.21
N LYS A 53 -35.93 -13.54 2.35
CA LYS A 53 -34.98 -14.00 3.37
C LYS A 53 -33.56 -13.49 3.08
N SER A 54 -33.09 -13.60 1.83
CA SER A 54 -31.74 -13.14 1.46
C SER A 54 -31.62 -11.61 1.51
N VAL A 55 -32.66 -10.88 1.07
CA VAL A 55 -32.73 -9.42 1.19
C VAL A 55 -32.83 -8.99 2.65
N LYS A 56 -33.59 -9.71 3.49
CA LYS A 56 -33.73 -9.39 4.92
C LYS A 56 -32.46 -9.71 5.70
N ILE A 57 -31.72 -10.77 5.37
CA ILE A 57 -30.40 -11.04 5.96
C ILE A 57 -29.40 -9.98 5.52
N LYS A 58 -29.36 -9.62 4.23
CA LYS A 58 -28.47 -8.57 3.72
C LYS A 58 -28.76 -7.22 4.37
N ALA A 59 -30.03 -6.83 4.48
CA ALA A 59 -30.46 -5.63 5.18
C ALA A 59 -30.19 -5.68 6.70
N LEU A 60 -30.25 -6.87 7.33
CA LEU A 60 -29.91 -7.04 8.75
C LEU A 60 -28.38 -7.01 9.00
N MET A 61 -27.59 -7.45 8.02
CA MET A 61 -26.13 -7.36 8.05
C MET A 61 -25.68 -5.91 7.79
N GLU A 62 -26.31 -5.24 6.83
CA GLU A 62 -26.11 -3.81 6.55
C GLU A 62 -26.59 -2.94 7.73
N SER A 63 -27.67 -3.31 8.44
CA SER A 63 -28.16 -2.57 9.62
C SER A 63 -27.36 -2.85 10.90
N ARG A 64 -26.41 -3.79 10.90
CA ARG A 64 -25.48 -4.05 12.00
C ARG A 64 -24.14 -3.34 11.82
N MET A 65 -23.85 -2.82 10.64
CA MET A 65 -22.69 -1.96 10.43
C MET A 65 -23.09 -0.54 10.80
N ASP A 66 -22.52 -0.05 11.90
CA ASP A 66 -22.56 1.37 12.23
C ASP A 66 -21.86 2.15 11.10
N PRO A 67 -22.59 2.95 10.30
CA PRO A 67 -22.04 3.73 9.18
C PRO A 67 -21.07 4.83 9.64
N SER A 68 -20.86 4.99 10.94
CA SER A 68 -19.92 5.95 11.52
C SER A 68 -18.50 5.39 11.78
N THR A 69 -18.28 4.07 11.66
CA THR A 69 -16.95 3.48 11.91
C THR A 69 -16.08 3.45 10.66
N LYS A 70 -15.10 4.37 10.57
CA LYS A 70 -14.04 4.38 9.55
C LYS A 70 -13.33 3.01 9.54
N PRO A 71 -13.00 2.43 8.36
CA PRO A 71 -12.15 1.24 8.27
C PRO A 71 -10.79 1.44 8.95
N PHE A 72 -10.33 0.45 9.72
CA PHE A 72 -9.02 0.47 10.32
C PHE A 72 -7.94 0.36 9.25
N SER A 73 -7.02 1.32 9.23
CA SER A 73 -6.10 1.53 8.12
C SER A 73 -4.67 1.11 8.50
N VAL A 74 -4.12 0.10 7.80
CA VAL A 74 -2.76 -0.44 8.02
C VAL A 74 -1.87 -0.21 6.81
N LEU A 75 -0.66 0.31 7.02
CA LEU A 75 0.36 0.51 5.99
C LEU A 75 1.60 -0.34 6.29
N PHE A 76 2.02 -1.18 5.35
CA PHE A 76 3.26 -1.95 5.46
C PHE A 76 4.40 -1.23 4.74
N VAL A 77 5.57 -1.12 5.37
CA VAL A 77 6.69 -0.32 4.84
C VAL A 77 7.99 -1.09 4.87
N CYS A 78 8.64 -1.21 3.72
CA CYS A 78 10.02 -1.68 3.61
C CYS A 78 10.87 -0.68 2.84
N LEU A 79 12.13 -1.01 2.53
CA LEU A 79 12.98 -0.12 1.73
C LEU A 79 12.38 0.17 0.35
N GLY A 80 12.40 -0.82 -0.55
CA GLY A 80 12.08 -0.62 -1.96
C GLY A 80 10.63 -0.80 -2.39
N ASN A 81 9.72 -1.17 -1.48
CA ASN A 81 8.32 -1.55 -1.77
C ASN A 81 8.10 -2.55 -2.91
N ILE A 82 9.03 -3.50 -3.09
CA ILE A 82 8.91 -4.56 -4.11
C ILE A 82 8.91 -5.98 -3.53
N CYS A 83 9.43 -6.19 -2.32
CA CYS A 83 9.57 -7.52 -1.72
C CYS A 83 8.71 -7.68 -0.46
N ARG A 84 9.17 -7.14 0.67
CA ARG A 84 8.61 -7.44 2.00
C ARG A 84 7.27 -6.76 2.24
N SER A 85 7.15 -5.45 1.98
CA SER A 85 5.90 -4.73 2.19
C SER A 85 4.75 -5.13 1.26
N PRO A 86 4.96 -5.38 -0.06
CA PRO A 86 3.91 -5.95 -0.90
C PRO A 86 3.47 -7.36 -0.47
N ALA A 87 4.41 -8.17 0.03
CA ALA A 87 4.08 -9.50 0.54
C ALA A 87 3.22 -9.41 1.81
N ALA A 88 3.55 -8.51 2.73
CA ALA A 88 2.76 -8.29 3.94
C ALA A 88 1.36 -7.77 3.61
N GLU A 89 1.23 -6.83 2.67
CA GLU A 89 -0.07 -6.35 2.17
C GLU A 89 -0.91 -7.49 1.60
N GLY A 90 -0.32 -8.33 0.74
CA GLY A 90 -1.00 -9.47 0.14
C GLY A 90 -1.45 -10.51 1.17
N VAL A 91 -0.57 -10.86 2.11
CA VAL A 91 -0.85 -11.80 3.21
C VAL A 91 -1.96 -11.27 4.11
N PHE A 92 -1.86 -10.03 4.57
CA PHE A 92 -2.85 -9.43 5.47
C PHE A 92 -4.21 -9.28 4.78
N THR A 93 -4.22 -8.86 3.52
CA THR A 93 -5.44 -8.77 2.71
C THR A 93 -6.14 -10.12 2.54
N ASP A 94 -5.37 -11.19 2.28
CA ASP A 94 -5.91 -12.54 2.17
C ASP A 94 -6.50 -13.03 3.50
N LEU A 95 -5.82 -12.79 4.63
CA LEU A 95 -6.32 -13.13 5.97
C LEU A 95 -7.61 -12.37 6.32
N VAL A 96 -7.65 -11.05 6.07
CA VAL A 96 -8.84 -10.21 6.29
C VAL A 96 -10.03 -10.70 5.48
N LYS A 97 -9.82 -11.03 4.19
CA LYS A 97 -10.86 -11.59 3.31
C LYS A 97 -11.35 -12.95 3.78
N LYS A 98 -10.45 -13.83 4.20
CA LYS A 98 -10.80 -15.16 4.75
C LYS A 98 -11.66 -15.05 6.00
N ARG A 99 -11.51 -13.98 6.79
CA ARG A 99 -12.34 -13.68 7.97
C ARG A 99 -13.61 -12.87 7.64
N GLY A 100 -13.81 -12.46 6.39
CA GLY A 100 -14.97 -11.66 5.96
C GLY A 100 -14.97 -10.22 6.51
N LEU A 101 -13.79 -9.66 6.77
CA LEU A 101 -13.60 -8.35 7.38
C LEU A 101 -13.14 -7.27 6.39
N ASP A 102 -13.16 -7.55 5.09
CA ASP A 102 -12.67 -6.67 4.02
C ASP A 102 -13.24 -5.25 4.07
N SER A 103 -14.52 -5.08 4.40
CA SER A 103 -15.13 -3.74 4.56
C SER A 103 -14.65 -2.94 5.78
N LYS A 104 -13.96 -3.59 6.73
CA LYS A 104 -13.49 -3.01 7.99
C LYS A 104 -12.04 -2.57 7.94
N PHE A 105 -11.33 -2.85 6.86
CA PHE A 105 -9.91 -2.54 6.73
C PHE A 105 -9.60 -1.74 5.46
N LYS A 106 -8.66 -0.80 5.59
CA LYS A 106 -7.92 -0.21 4.47
C LYS A 106 -6.49 -0.70 4.58
N ILE A 107 -5.96 -1.29 3.52
CA ILE A 107 -4.66 -1.98 3.54
C ILE A 107 -3.85 -1.45 2.36
N ASP A 108 -2.58 -1.12 2.60
CA ASP A 108 -1.67 -0.62 1.56
C ASP A 108 -0.21 -0.95 1.92
N SER A 109 0.71 -0.75 0.98
CA SER A 109 2.15 -0.80 1.21
C SER A 109 2.91 0.38 0.60
N ALA A 110 4.07 0.68 1.17
CA ALA A 110 4.96 1.75 0.71
C ALA A 110 6.45 1.41 0.92
N GLY A 111 7.30 2.30 0.40
CA GLY A 111 8.76 2.22 0.41
C GLY A 111 9.39 3.41 1.13
N THR A 112 10.55 3.21 1.75
CA THR A 112 11.39 4.31 2.24
C THR A 112 12.31 4.87 1.16
N ILE A 113 12.56 4.15 0.06
CA ILE A 113 13.27 4.77 -1.08
C ILE A 113 12.53 6.02 -1.57
N ASN A 114 13.28 7.05 -1.99
CA ASN A 114 12.83 8.40 -2.36
C ASN A 114 12.36 9.36 -1.24
N TYR A 115 12.42 9.03 0.07
CA TYR A 115 12.24 10.10 1.07
C TYR A 115 13.47 11.02 1.18
N HIS A 116 14.66 10.46 0.95
CA HIS A 116 15.90 11.23 0.78
C HIS A 116 15.95 11.68 -0.68
N GLU A 117 15.54 12.92 -0.93
CA GLU A 117 15.60 13.63 -2.22
C GLU A 117 17.02 13.65 -2.86
N PHE A 118 18.03 13.10 -2.17
CA PHE A 118 19.45 13.17 -2.50
C PHE A 118 20.20 11.83 -2.59
N MET A 119 19.53 10.68 -2.54
CA MET A 119 20.23 9.40 -2.80
C MET A 119 20.40 9.20 -4.31
N ILE A 120 21.28 10.02 -4.89
CA ILE A 120 21.94 9.77 -6.18
C ILE A 120 23.10 8.82 -5.82
N ASP A 121 23.06 7.57 -6.26
CA ASP A 121 24.23 6.72 -6.10
C ASP A 121 25.44 7.32 -6.86
N SER A 122 26.66 6.91 -6.51
CA SER A 122 27.89 7.41 -7.15
C SER A 122 27.95 7.10 -8.67
N ALA A 123 26.97 6.38 -9.24
CA ALA A 123 26.82 6.08 -10.65
C ALA A 123 25.73 6.93 -11.34
N GLY A 124 25.04 7.82 -10.63
CA GLY A 124 24.01 8.69 -11.18
C GLY A 124 22.65 8.01 -11.41
N GLY A 125 22.44 6.81 -10.86
CA GLY A 125 21.17 6.10 -10.90
C GLY A 125 20.34 6.35 -9.64
N ILE A 126 19.11 6.80 -9.81
CA ILE A 126 18.07 6.56 -8.80
C ILE A 126 17.62 5.12 -9.07
N ASP A 127 17.85 4.19 -8.14
CA ASP A 127 17.14 2.90 -8.17
C ASP A 127 15.69 3.16 -7.77
N ASP A 128 14.96 3.83 -8.66
CA ASP A 128 13.59 4.24 -8.42
C ASP A 128 12.70 3.03 -8.72
N HIS A 129 12.24 2.37 -7.66
CA HIS A 129 11.24 1.34 -7.82
C HIS A 129 9.82 1.91 -7.90
N GLU A 130 9.58 3.22 -7.77
CA GLU A 130 8.23 3.79 -7.86
C GLU A 130 7.54 3.41 -9.18
N GLY A 131 6.29 2.97 -9.10
CA GLY A 131 5.51 2.52 -10.24
C GLY A 131 5.77 1.07 -10.69
N ASN A 132 6.78 0.39 -10.13
CA ASN A 132 7.06 -1.01 -10.47
C ASN A 132 6.09 -1.97 -9.76
N GLU A 133 5.82 -3.11 -10.39
CA GLU A 133 5.19 -4.24 -9.72
C GLU A 133 6.13 -4.83 -8.66
N ALA A 134 5.56 -5.55 -7.69
CA ALA A 134 6.33 -6.35 -6.76
C ALA A 134 7.27 -7.35 -7.46
N ASP A 135 8.38 -7.68 -6.81
CA ASP A 135 9.43 -8.58 -7.32
C ASP A 135 8.81 -9.91 -7.80
N PRO A 136 9.12 -10.35 -9.03
CA PRO A 136 8.51 -11.54 -9.61
C PRO A 136 8.78 -12.81 -8.80
N ARG A 137 9.90 -12.91 -8.08
CA ARG A 137 10.24 -14.04 -7.21
C ARG A 137 9.32 -14.08 -5.99
N MET A 138 9.08 -12.92 -5.37
CA MET A 138 8.15 -12.79 -4.25
C MET A 138 6.71 -13.10 -4.70
N ARG A 139 6.27 -12.54 -5.83
CA ARG A 139 4.95 -12.84 -6.42
C ARG A 139 4.77 -14.32 -6.71
N ALA A 140 5.80 -14.98 -7.27
CA ALA A 140 5.76 -16.42 -7.54
C ALA A 140 5.66 -17.24 -6.24
N ALA A 141 6.42 -16.87 -5.20
CA ALA A 141 6.36 -17.52 -3.90
C ALA A 141 4.97 -17.36 -3.25
N ALA A 142 4.43 -16.15 -3.22
CA ALA A 142 3.09 -15.86 -2.66
C ALA A 142 1.98 -16.58 -3.44
N LYS A 143 2.06 -16.57 -4.78
CA LYS A 143 1.09 -17.27 -5.64
C LYS A 143 1.06 -18.77 -5.37
N SER A 144 2.18 -19.39 -5.01
CA SER A 144 2.21 -20.80 -4.63
C SER A 144 1.41 -21.12 -3.37
N ARG A 145 1.11 -20.11 -2.55
CA ARG A 145 0.24 -20.18 -1.36
C ARG A 145 -1.19 -19.66 -1.62
N GLY A 146 -1.53 -19.36 -2.87
CA GLY A 146 -2.83 -18.78 -3.24
C GLY A 146 -2.97 -17.28 -2.94
N ILE A 147 -1.87 -16.60 -2.58
CA ILE A 147 -1.86 -15.17 -2.23
C ILE A 147 -1.50 -14.35 -3.47
N ALA A 148 -2.34 -13.37 -3.80
CA ALA A 148 -2.07 -12.43 -4.88
C ALA A 148 -1.39 -11.17 -4.32
N ILE A 149 -0.23 -10.83 -4.88
CA ILE A 149 0.44 -9.54 -4.63
C ILE A 149 0.23 -8.67 -5.86
N THR A 150 -0.55 -7.61 -5.69
CA THR A 150 -0.94 -6.66 -6.75
C THR A 150 -0.43 -5.24 -6.49
N SER A 151 0.35 -5.04 -5.43
CA SER A 151 0.90 -3.75 -5.04
C SER A 151 1.76 -3.16 -6.14
N ILE A 152 1.61 -1.84 -6.32
CA ILE A 152 2.48 -1.03 -7.15
C ILE A 152 3.34 -0.20 -6.22
N SER A 153 4.64 -0.29 -6.41
CA SER A 153 5.62 0.35 -5.55
C SER A 153 5.41 1.86 -5.51
N ARG A 154 5.43 2.44 -4.30
CA ARG A 154 5.33 3.88 -4.07
C ARG A 154 6.15 4.30 -2.85
N PRO A 155 6.66 5.54 -2.79
CA PRO A 155 7.26 6.05 -1.58
C PRO A 155 6.22 6.31 -0.50
N ILE A 156 6.65 6.24 0.76
CA ILE A 156 5.90 6.77 1.89
C ILE A 156 5.81 8.30 1.78
N ARG A 157 4.65 8.86 2.15
CA ARG A 157 4.33 10.28 2.01
C ARG A 157 3.84 10.86 3.33
N PRO A 158 3.89 12.19 3.53
CA PRO A 158 3.36 12.83 4.74
C PRO A 158 1.88 12.51 5.00
N SER A 159 1.08 12.35 3.94
CA SER A 159 -0.34 11.99 4.02
C SER A 159 -0.56 10.62 4.66
N ASP A 160 0.40 9.70 4.56
CA ASP A 160 0.26 8.36 5.13
C ASP A 160 0.10 8.40 6.65
N PHE A 161 0.76 9.34 7.34
CA PHE A 161 0.60 9.51 8.80
C PHE A 161 -0.77 10.04 9.21
N LYS A 162 -1.50 10.67 8.29
CA LYS A 162 -2.87 11.17 8.49
C LYS A 162 -3.89 10.08 8.17
N ASP A 163 -3.63 9.32 7.10
CA ASP A 163 -4.58 8.37 6.53
C ASP A 163 -4.60 7.03 7.25
N PHE A 164 -3.45 6.59 7.76
CA PHE A 164 -3.27 5.28 8.39
C PHE A 164 -3.26 5.38 9.91
N ASP A 165 -3.85 4.34 10.53
CA ASP A 165 -3.95 4.19 11.97
C ASP A 165 -2.73 3.42 12.52
N LEU A 166 -2.10 2.59 11.67
CA LEU A 166 -0.91 1.81 11.98
C LEU A 166 0.06 1.74 10.79
N ILE A 167 1.36 1.95 11.04
CA ILE A 167 2.44 1.87 10.05
C ILE A 167 3.45 0.81 10.53
N LEU A 168 3.67 -0.23 9.73
CA LEU A 168 4.47 -1.40 10.09
C LEU A 168 5.76 -1.47 9.28
N ALA A 169 6.88 -1.20 9.94
CA ALA A 169 8.21 -1.31 9.39
C ALA A 169 8.72 -2.76 9.39
N MET A 170 9.41 -3.17 8.33
CA MET A 170 9.92 -4.53 8.20
C MET A 170 11.19 -4.80 9.03
N ASP A 171 12.02 -3.79 9.25
CA ASP A 171 13.24 -3.85 10.05
C ASP A 171 13.48 -2.52 10.78
N GLU A 172 14.47 -2.46 11.68
CA GLU A 172 14.79 -1.25 12.45
C GLU A 172 15.29 -0.11 11.56
N GLN A 173 15.97 -0.42 10.45
CA GLN A 173 16.41 0.60 9.50
C GLN A 173 15.21 1.29 8.85
N ASN A 174 14.20 0.54 8.41
CA ASN A 174 12.97 1.06 7.86
C ASN A 174 12.21 1.88 8.90
N LYS A 175 12.18 1.45 10.15
CA LYS A 175 11.57 2.23 11.24
C LYS A 175 12.30 3.55 11.46
N SER A 176 13.63 3.51 11.54
CA SER A 176 14.48 4.71 11.68
C SER A 176 14.27 5.68 10.52
N ASP A 177 14.23 5.17 9.29
CA ASP A 177 13.95 5.91 8.07
C ASP A 177 12.61 6.64 8.10
N ILE A 178 11.54 5.93 8.48
CA ILE A 178 10.17 6.48 8.60
C ILE A 178 10.14 7.60 9.64
N LEU A 179 10.76 7.39 10.81
CA LEU A 179 10.79 8.39 11.88
C LEU A 179 11.63 9.61 11.50
N GLY A 180 12.76 9.42 10.81
CA GLY A 180 13.56 10.53 10.27
C GLY A 180 12.81 11.31 9.19
N ALA A 181 12.01 10.63 8.37
CA ALA A 181 11.13 11.29 7.39
C ALA A 181 10.03 12.09 8.07
N LEU A 182 9.41 11.52 9.10
CA LEU A 182 8.42 12.19 9.94
C LEU A 182 9.00 13.48 10.52
N GLU A 183 10.15 13.43 11.20
CA GLU A 183 10.82 14.60 11.79
C GLU A 183 10.99 15.75 10.79
N ARG A 184 11.46 15.44 9.57
CA ARG A 184 11.59 16.44 8.50
C ARG A 184 10.25 16.98 8.00
N TRP A 185 9.20 16.17 7.99
CA TRP A 185 7.88 16.58 7.52
C TRP A 185 7.10 17.41 8.53
N VAL A 186 7.27 17.18 9.85
CA VAL A 186 6.61 18.00 10.88
C VAL A 186 6.99 19.48 10.76
N HIS A 187 8.19 19.79 10.27
CA HIS A 187 8.62 21.16 10.00
C HIS A 187 8.05 21.78 8.72
N ARG A 188 7.46 20.98 7.82
CA ARG A 188 6.95 21.42 6.51
C ARG A 188 5.42 21.53 6.47
N GLU A 189 4.72 20.63 7.15
CA GLU A 189 3.26 20.65 7.21
C GLU A 189 2.72 20.09 8.54
N PRO A 190 1.49 20.44 8.95
CA PRO A 190 0.88 19.87 10.15
C PRO A 190 0.64 18.36 10.00
N LEU A 191 1.26 17.59 10.89
CA LEU A 191 1.07 16.15 11.03
C LEU A 191 0.43 15.82 12.40
N PRO A 192 -0.26 14.67 12.54
CA PRO A 192 -0.85 14.27 13.81
C PRO A 192 0.21 14.15 14.91
N ALA A 193 -0.14 14.59 16.13
CA ALA A 193 0.78 14.53 17.27
C ALA A 193 1.20 13.10 17.61
N ASP A 194 0.34 12.12 17.31
CA ASP A 194 0.54 10.70 17.54
C ASP A 194 1.26 9.98 16.39
N ALA A 195 1.70 10.70 15.34
CA ALA A 195 2.24 10.10 14.11
C ALA A 195 3.41 9.13 14.36
N ALA A 196 4.28 9.42 15.35
CA ALA A 196 5.40 8.56 15.71
C ALA A 196 4.95 7.27 16.41
N GLU A 197 3.90 7.34 17.24
CA GLU A 197 3.38 6.18 18.00
C GLU A 197 2.68 5.14 17.12
N LYS A 198 2.24 5.57 15.93
CA LYS A 198 1.69 4.69 14.89
C LYS A 198 2.74 3.79 14.24
N VAL A 199 4.04 4.11 14.36
CA VAL A 199 5.12 3.37 13.70
C VAL A 199 5.60 2.23 14.59
N ARG A 200 5.41 0.99 14.16
CA ARG A 200 5.81 -0.23 14.88
C ARG A 200 6.57 -1.19 13.96
N LEU A 201 7.28 -2.15 14.54
CA LEU A 201 7.91 -3.22 13.77
C LEU A 201 6.90 -4.32 13.46
N MET A 202 6.95 -4.88 12.26
CA MET A 202 6.11 -6.01 11.88
C MET A 202 6.30 -7.19 12.85
N CYS A 203 7.55 -7.49 13.19
CA CYS A 203 7.88 -8.62 14.07
C CYS A 203 7.45 -8.43 15.53
N SER A 204 7.00 -7.24 15.96
CA SER A 204 6.40 -7.11 17.30
C SER A 204 5.09 -7.89 17.44
N TYR A 205 4.53 -8.36 16.32
CA TYR A 205 3.34 -9.19 16.27
C TYR A 205 3.64 -10.69 16.05
N CYS A 206 4.89 -11.09 15.82
CA CYS A 206 5.27 -12.50 15.72
C CYS A 206 4.98 -13.24 17.04
N LYS A 207 4.39 -14.44 16.93
CA LYS A 207 4.14 -15.34 18.08
C LYS A 207 4.95 -16.64 17.99
N LYS A 208 5.23 -17.12 16.78
CA LYS A 208 5.94 -18.38 16.51
C LYS A 208 7.39 -18.18 16.09
N HIS A 209 7.77 -16.93 15.81
CA HIS A 209 9.11 -16.54 15.37
C HIS A 209 9.76 -15.63 16.41
N GLU A 210 11.04 -15.87 16.71
CA GLU A 210 11.83 -15.09 17.67
C GLU A 210 12.57 -13.93 17.00
N GLU A 211 12.59 -13.90 15.66
CA GLU A 211 13.22 -12.83 14.89
C GLU A 211 12.56 -11.47 15.18
N THR A 212 13.39 -10.45 15.39
CA THR A 212 12.96 -9.07 15.65
C THR A 212 12.72 -8.27 14.37
N GLU A 213 13.12 -8.80 13.22
CA GLU A 213 13.05 -8.14 11.91
C GLU A 213 12.69 -9.12 10.80
N VAL A 214 12.05 -8.61 9.74
CA VAL A 214 11.76 -9.36 8.52
C VAL A 214 12.99 -9.36 7.61
N PRO A 215 13.65 -10.52 7.43
CA PRO A 215 14.90 -10.59 6.70
C PRO A 215 14.67 -10.17 5.25
N ASP A 216 15.57 -9.35 4.70
CA ASP A 216 15.45 -8.92 3.31
C ASP A 216 15.80 -10.07 2.35
N PRO A 217 14.84 -10.57 1.56
CA PRO A 217 15.10 -11.67 0.63
C PRO A 217 15.80 -11.21 -0.65
N TYR A 218 15.89 -9.90 -0.90
CA TYR A 218 16.40 -9.33 -2.16
C TYR A 218 17.88 -9.63 -2.36
N TYR A 219 18.70 -9.47 -1.31
CA TYR A 219 20.14 -9.71 -1.32
C TYR A 219 20.54 -11.18 -1.11
N GLY A 220 19.57 -12.07 -0.86
CA GLY A 220 19.81 -13.51 -0.67
C GLY A 220 20.09 -14.31 -1.95
N GLY A 221 20.25 -13.64 -3.10
CA GLY A 221 20.70 -14.24 -4.36
C GLY A 221 22.23 -14.22 -4.51
N ALA A 222 22.73 -14.63 -5.68
CA ALA A 222 24.15 -14.79 -6.04
C ALA A 222 25.13 -13.63 -5.72
N GLN A 223 24.64 -12.49 -5.23
CA GLN A 223 25.47 -11.35 -4.81
C GLN A 223 25.97 -11.43 -3.37
N GLY A 224 25.32 -12.21 -2.48
CA GLY A 224 25.80 -12.42 -1.10
C GLY A 224 26.97 -13.41 -0.97
N PHE A 225 27.22 -14.20 -2.01
CA PHE A 225 28.45 -14.97 -2.16
C PHE A 225 29.47 -14.10 -2.88
N GLU A 226 30.15 -13.24 -2.14
CA GLU A 226 31.30 -12.50 -2.62
C GLU A 226 32.35 -13.46 -3.21
N LYS A 227 32.25 -13.66 -4.53
CA LYS A 227 33.28 -13.88 -5.53
C LYS A 227 34.65 -14.32 -4.98
N LYS A 228 34.74 -15.56 -4.50
CA LYS A 228 36.03 -16.25 -4.28
C LYS A 228 36.02 -17.68 -4.83
N ILE A 229 35.47 -17.87 -6.03
CA ILE A 229 35.73 -19.08 -6.81
C ILE A 229 36.77 -18.72 -7.87
N LEU A 230 38.00 -19.14 -7.59
CA LEU A 230 39.14 -19.12 -8.49
C LEU A 230 38.74 -19.76 -9.84
N GLU A 231 39.10 -19.10 -10.93
CA GLU A 231 38.78 -19.51 -12.29
C GLU A 231 39.48 -20.82 -12.65
N GLU A 232 38.74 -21.94 -12.67
CA GLU A 232 39.25 -23.23 -13.16
C GLU A 232 38.34 -23.79 -14.29
N PRO A 233 38.90 -24.26 -15.43
CA PRO A 233 38.13 -24.63 -16.63
C PRO A 233 37.20 -25.85 -16.50
N HIS A 234 37.31 -26.64 -15.43
CA HIS A 234 36.60 -27.92 -15.28
C HIS A 234 35.17 -27.81 -14.70
N LEU A 235 34.67 -26.60 -14.43
CA LEU A 235 33.52 -26.40 -13.56
C LEU A 235 32.16 -26.24 -14.26
N LYS A 236 31.88 -26.87 -15.41
CA LYS A 236 30.53 -26.77 -16.02
C LYS A 236 29.45 -27.42 -15.14
N ARG A 237 29.75 -28.57 -14.52
CA ARG A 237 28.79 -29.30 -13.67
C ARG A 237 28.61 -28.64 -12.30
N ALA A 238 29.69 -28.10 -11.71
CA ALA A 238 29.57 -27.37 -10.45
C ALA A 238 28.96 -25.96 -10.64
N LYS A 239 29.10 -25.30 -11.80
CA LYS A 239 28.31 -24.11 -12.13
C LYS A 239 26.80 -24.39 -12.12
N VAL A 240 26.36 -25.51 -12.69
CA VAL A 240 24.92 -25.89 -12.67
C VAL A 240 24.44 -26.22 -11.25
N LEU A 241 25.27 -26.88 -10.43
CA LEU A 241 24.93 -27.18 -9.04
C LEU A 241 24.87 -25.91 -8.18
N LEU A 242 25.84 -25.01 -8.32
CA LEU A 242 25.86 -23.70 -7.65
C LEU A 242 24.65 -22.86 -8.05
N GLN A 243 24.34 -22.76 -9.35
CA GLN A 243 23.15 -22.07 -9.83
C GLN A 243 21.85 -22.68 -9.29
N ARG A 244 21.80 -24.01 -9.17
CA ARG A 244 20.66 -24.73 -8.58
C ARG A 244 20.55 -24.47 -7.07
N GLU A 245 21.65 -24.48 -6.34
CA GLU A 245 21.69 -24.18 -4.91
C GLU A 245 21.33 -22.72 -4.62
N GLU A 246 21.85 -21.76 -5.38
CA GLU A 246 21.47 -20.34 -5.31
C GLU A 246 19.97 -20.14 -5.57
N PHE A 247 19.44 -20.79 -6.61
CA PHE A 247 18.01 -20.75 -6.92
C PHE A 247 17.15 -21.35 -5.79
N LEU A 248 17.59 -22.48 -5.21
CA LEU A 248 16.91 -23.10 -4.07
C LEU A 248 17.03 -22.26 -2.80
N HIS A 249 18.17 -21.62 -2.57
CA HIS A 249 18.41 -20.72 -1.43
C HIS A 249 17.52 -19.49 -1.53
N GLY A 250 17.47 -18.84 -2.70
CA GLY A 250 16.55 -17.74 -2.95
C GLY A 250 15.09 -18.15 -2.72
N LYS A 251 14.65 -19.31 -3.25
CA LYS A 251 13.28 -19.78 -2.97
C LYS A 251 13.01 -19.99 -1.49
N ARG A 252 13.96 -20.53 -0.72
CA ARG A 252 13.82 -20.71 0.72
C ARG A 252 13.76 -19.39 1.47
N SER A 253 14.51 -18.36 1.04
CA SER A 253 14.47 -17.05 1.69
C SER A 253 13.11 -16.37 1.52
N PHE A 254 12.53 -16.38 0.31
CA PHE A 254 11.18 -15.84 0.08
C PHE A 254 10.09 -16.61 0.86
N LEU A 255 10.18 -17.94 0.93
CA LEU A 255 9.21 -18.75 1.68
C LEU A 255 9.30 -18.51 3.19
N LYS A 256 10.51 -18.38 3.75
CA LYS A 256 10.72 -18.05 5.16
C LYS A 256 10.10 -16.69 5.50
N VAL A 257 10.29 -15.70 4.63
CA VAL A 257 9.67 -14.37 4.80
C VAL A 257 8.15 -14.49 4.82
N LEU A 258 7.55 -15.25 3.89
CA LEU A 258 6.10 -15.43 3.86
C LEU A 258 5.56 -16.14 5.12
N ASP A 259 6.26 -17.17 5.64
CA ASP A 259 5.84 -17.85 6.88
C ASP A 259 5.79 -16.87 8.06
N MET A 260 6.81 -16.03 8.16
CA MET A 260 6.91 -15.07 9.26
C MET A 260 5.89 -13.94 9.12
N LEU A 261 5.64 -13.48 7.89
CA LEU A 261 4.59 -12.49 7.61
C LEU A 261 3.20 -13.04 7.90
N GLU A 262 2.92 -14.30 7.59
CA GLU A 262 1.65 -14.96 7.93
C GLU A 262 1.44 -15.00 9.44
N ASP A 263 2.45 -15.42 10.21
CA ASP A 263 2.36 -15.45 11.67
C ASP A 263 2.11 -14.06 12.28
N ALA A 264 2.90 -13.07 11.85
CA ALA A 264 2.77 -11.71 12.34
C ALA A 264 1.43 -11.06 11.93
N CYS A 265 0.98 -11.26 10.69
CA CYS A 265 -0.29 -10.71 10.19
C CYS A 265 -1.50 -11.33 10.89
N ASP A 266 -1.47 -12.64 11.16
CA ASP A 266 -2.57 -13.33 11.84
C ASP A 266 -2.75 -12.83 13.28
N SER A 267 -1.63 -12.70 14.00
CA SER A 267 -1.55 -12.13 15.35
C SER A 267 -1.96 -10.65 15.39
N LEU A 268 -1.51 -9.86 14.43
CA LEU A 268 -1.91 -8.46 14.25
C LEU A 268 -3.43 -8.35 14.06
N LEU A 269 -4.01 -9.17 13.19
CA LEU A 269 -5.44 -9.15 12.91
C LEU A 269 -6.27 -9.50 14.16
N GLU A 270 -5.81 -10.48 14.95
CA GLU A 270 -6.43 -10.80 16.24
C GLU A 270 -6.38 -9.63 17.24
N SER A 271 -5.23 -8.98 17.38
CA SER A 271 -5.05 -7.80 18.25
C SER A 271 -5.98 -6.67 17.83
N ILE A 272 -6.01 -6.31 16.53
CA ILE A 272 -6.86 -5.23 16.03
C ILE A 272 -8.34 -5.53 16.27
N VAL A 273 -8.81 -6.74 15.94
CA VAL A 273 -10.21 -7.14 16.13
C VAL A 273 -10.60 -7.08 17.61
N THR A 274 -9.72 -7.54 18.50
CA THR A 274 -9.97 -7.56 19.95
C THR A 274 -10.00 -6.16 20.55
N GLU A 275 -9.02 -5.32 20.20
CA GLU A 275 -8.85 -3.97 20.75
C GLU A 275 -9.90 -2.99 20.22
N ASN A 276 -10.24 -3.08 18.93
CA ASN A 276 -11.13 -2.14 18.26
C ASN A 276 -12.59 -2.62 18.18
N LYS A 277 -12.89 -3.83 18.70
CA LYS A 277 -14.23 -4.44 18.68
C LYS A 277 -14.85 -4.50 17.27
N ILE A 278 -14.03 -4.85 16.27
CA ILE A 278 -14.43 -4.97 14.87
C ILE A 278 -15.20 -6.28 14.63
#